data_AF-A0A5H2Y4M3-F1
#
_entry.id   AF-A0A5H2Y4M3-F1
#
_cell.length_a   1.000
_cell.length_b   1.000
_cell.length_c   1.000
_cell.angle_alpha   90.00
_cell.angle_beta   90.00
_cell.angle_gamma   90.00
#
_symmetry.space_group_name_H-M   'P 1'
#
loop_
_entity.id
_entity.type
_entity.pdbx_description
1 polymer ?
#
loop_
_entity_poly.entity_id
_entity_poly.type
_entity_poly.pdbx_seq_one_letter_code
_entity_poly.pdbx_strand_id
1 'polypeptide(L)' 'MTRTSTSRPHMAVIYVPGTVRARRWHGDGDVRGYRPASGWTARADLTDIHPITGQALPRAVWWIIETKE' A
#
# COMPACT_ATOMS: atom_id res chain seq x y z
N MET A 1 -21.43 18.44 -26.23
CA MET A 1 -21.91 18.36 -24.83
C MET A 1 -20.75 18.57 -23.90
N THR A 2 -20.64 19.75 -23.30
CA THR A 2 -19.59 20.12 -22.33
C THR A 2 -19.99 19.59 -20.95
N ARG A 3 -19.32 18.55 -20.47
CA ARG A 3 -19.60 17.93 -19.17
C ARG A 3 -18.88 18.72 -18.08
N THR A 4 -19.59 19.63 -17.42
CA THR A 4 -19.10 20.39 -16.26
C THR A 4 -18.92 19.43 -15.09
N SER A 5 -17.71 18.90 -14.93
CA SER A 5 -17.38 18.06 -13.77
C SER A 5 -17.18 19.00 -12.58
N THR A 6 -18.11 18.99 -11.63
CA THR A 6 -17.97 19.68 -10.34
C THR A 6 -16.68 19.21 -9.68
N SER A 7 -15.64 20.04 -9.74
CA SER A 7 -14.35 19.77 -9.10
C SER A 7 -14.57 19.80 -7.59
N ARG A 8 -14.75 18.63 -6.98
CA ARG A 8 -14.68 18.49 -5.53
C ARG A 8 -13.21 18.63 -5.13
N PRO A 9 -12.86 19.45 -4.14
CA PRO A 9 -11.49 19.57 -3.68
C PRO A 9 -11.01 18.19 -3.21
N HIS A 10 -10.04 17.61 -3.92
CA HIS A 10 -9.40 16.37 -3.54
C HIS A 10 -8.33 16.69 -2.50
N MET A 11 -8.59 16.36 -1.23
CA MET A 11 -7.54 16.39 -0.20
C MET A 11 -6.51 15.29 -0.51
N ALA A 12 -5.33 15.71 -0.96
CA ALA A 12 -4.19 14.81 -1.09
C ALA A 12 -3.59 14.56 0.29
N VAL A 13 -3.49 13.29 0.69
CA VAL A 13 -2.70 12.91 1.87
C VAL A 13 -1.22 13.07 1.50
N ILE A 14 -0.54 13.99 2.18
CA ILE A 14 0.90 14.21 2.02
C ILE A 14 1.62 13.33 3.04
N TYR A 15 2.47 12.43 2.53
CA TYR A 15 3.30 11.55 3.35
C TYR A 15 4.71 12.11 3.44
N VAL A 16 5.30 12.06 4.63
CA VAL A 16 6.70 12.45 4.86
C VAL A 16 7.62 11.34 4.31
N PRO A 17 8.78 11.68 3.70
CA PRO A 17 9.81 10.70 3.37
C PRO A 17 10.12 9.75 4.53
N GLY A 18 10.29 8.47 4.23
CA GLY A 18 10.46 7.41 5.23
C GLY A 18 9.15 6.87 5.83
N THR A 19 7.98 7.43 5.47
CA THR A 19 6.71 6.86 5.92
C THR A 19 6.54 5.44 5.38
N VAL A 20 6.24 4.50 6.28
CA VAL A 20 5.94 3.10 5.93
C VAL A 20 4.43 2.87 5.99
N ARG A 21 3.90 2.19 4.97
CA ARG A 21 2.54 1.64 4.99
C ARG A 21 2.55 0.17 4.62
N ALA A 22 1.67 -0.60 5.26
CA ALA A 22 1.50 -2.01 4.97
C ALA A 22 0.10 -2.28 4.42
N ARG A 23 0.03 -3.06 3.35
CA ARG A 23 -1.21 -3.53 2.74
C ARG A 23 -1.21 -5.04 2.67
N ARG A 24 -2.28 -5.67 3.13
CA ARG A 24 -2.47 -7.11 2.97
C ARG A 24 -2.70 -7.45 1.50
N TRP A 25 -2.00 -8.44 0.99
CA TRP A 25 -2.29 -9.00 -0.33
C TRP A 25 -3.49 -9.95 -0.24
N HIS A 26 -4.49 -9.74 -1.11
CA HIS A 26 -5.72 -10.52 -1.10
C HIS A 26 -5.76 -11.66 -2.15
N GLY A 27 -4.72 -11.79 -2.99
CA GLY A 27 -4.57 -12.95 -3.88
C GLY A 27 -5.11 -12.78 -5.30
N ASP A 28 -5.48 -11.58 -5.73
CA ASP A 28 -6.05 -11.33 -7.07
C ASP A 28 -4.99 -11.28 -8.20
N GLY A 29 -3.81 -11.86 -7.97
CA GLY A 29 -2.69 -11.89 -8.92
C GLY A 29 -1.34 -12.31 -8.30
N ASP A 30 -0.28 -12.21 -9.10
CA ASP A 30 1.10 -12.36 -8.60
C ASP A 30 1.49 -11.11 -7.79
N VAL A 31 1.86 -11.33 -6.52
CA VAL A 31 2.30 -10.27 -5.60
C VAL A 31 3.52 -9.50 -6.13
N ARG A 32 4.36 -10.14 -6.95
CA ARG A 32 5.53 -9.52 -7.60
C ARG A 32 5.15 -8.51 -8.68
N GLY A 33 3.92 -8.60 -9.20
CA GLY A 33 3.38 -7.66 -10.16
C GLY A 33 3.00 -6.31 -9.56
N TYR A 34 3.05 -6.16 -8.23
CA TYR A 34 2.71 -4.90 -7.58
C TYR A 34 3.62 -3.75 -8.04
N ARG A 35 3.00 -2.63 -8.41
CA ARG A 35 3.68 -1.38 -8.76
C ARG A 35 3.25 -0.28 -7.79
N PRO A 36 4.17 0.25 -6.96
CA PRO A 36 3.85 1.36 -6.08
C PRO A 36 3.58 2.66 -6.87
N ALA A 37 2.93 3.61 -6.20
CA ALA A 37 2.79 4.96 -6.73
C ALA A 37 4.15 5.67 -6.86
N SER A 38 4.24 6.71 -7.68
CA SER A 38 5.48 7.47 -7.84
C SER A 38 6.02 8.02 -6.51
N GLY A 39 7.35 7.91 -6.33
CA GLY A 39 8.04 8.28 -5.09
C GLY A 39 7.75 7.35 -3.91
N TRP A 40 7.36 6.10 -4.19
CA TRP A 40 7.26 5.03 -3.21
C TRP A 40 8.07 3.83 -3.70
N THR A 41 8.81 3.22 -2.79
CA THR A 41 9.37 1.88 -2.98
C THR A 41 8.42 0.85 -2.38
N ALA A 42 8.41 -0.36 -2.91
CA ALA A 42 7.59 -1.45 -2.39
C ALA A 42 8.36 -2.76 -2.34
N ARG A 43 8.10 -3.57 -1.32
CA ARG A 43 8.52 -4.97 -1.25
C ARG A 43 7.35 -5.86 -0.85
N ALA A 44 7.40 -7.11 -1.30
CA ALA A 44 6.46 -8.14 -0.92
C ALA A 44 7.08 -9.03 0.16
N ASP A 45 6.44 -9.08 1.33
CA ASP A 45 6.88 -9.89 2.47
C ASP A 45 5.83 -10.96 2.78
N LEU A 46 6.26 -12.22 2.89
CA LEU A 46 5.44 -13.28 3.44
C LEU A 46 5.76 -13.39 4.93
N THR A 47 4.81 -13.03 5.78
CA THR A 47 5.02 -13.01 7.23
C THR A 47 3.80 -13.49 8.00
N ASP A 48 4.05 -14.18 9.11
CA ASP A 48 3.10 -14.57 10.14
C ASP A 48 3.04 -13.56 11.30
N ILE A 49 3.68 -12.40 11.16
CA ILE A 49 3.60 -11.28 12.10
C ILE A 49 2.97 -10.08 11.40
N HIS A 50 1.99 -9.45 12.04
CA HIS A 50 1.33 -8.27 11.51
C HIS A 50 2.33 -7.10 11.45
N PRO A 51 2.63 -6.53 10.28
CA PRO A 51 3.75 -5.59 10.10
C PRO A 51 3.57 -4.25 10.84
N ILE A 52 2.34 -3.85 11.16
CA ILE A 52 2.06 -2.62 11.92
C ILE A 52 1.95 -2.89 13.43
N THR A 53 1.14 -3.86 13.86
CA THR A 53 0.86 -4.11 15.28
C THR A 53 1.84 -5.06 15.96
N GLY A 54 2.67 -5.79 15.20
CA GLY A 54 3.57 -6.82 15.73
C GLY A 54 2.88 -8.09 16.23
N GLN A 55 1.56 -8.21 16.07
CA GLN A 55 0.81 -9.37 16.54
C GLN A 55 0.98 -10.58 15.62
N ALA A 56 1.05 -11.77 16.18
CA ALA A 56 1.03 -13.00 15.39
C ALA A 56 -0.27 -13.13 14.59
N LEU A 57 -0.14 -13.55 13.34
CA LEU A 57 -1.23 -13.87 12.44
C LEU A 57 -1.51 -15.38 12.51
N PRO A 58 -2.76 -15.83 12.31
CA PRO A 58 -3.08 -17.27 12.30
C PRO A 58 -2.37 -18.09 11.22
N ARG A 59 -1.81 -17.42 10.20
CA ARG A 59 -1.00 -18.01 9.13
C ARG A 59 -0.11 -16.94 8.53
N ALA A 60 0.95 -17.35 7.84
CA ALA A 60 1.73 -16.46 7.01
C ALA A 60 0.85 -15.89 5.87
N VAL A 61 0.90 -14.58 5.68
CA VAL A 61 0.15 -13.87 4.64
C VAL A 61 1.12 -12.95 3.89
N TRP A 62 0.89 -12.81 2.59
CA TRP A 62 1.60 -11.84 1.79
C TRP A 62 1.17 -10.41 2.14
N TRP A 63 2.16 -9.56 2.39
CA TRP A 63 2.00 -8.13 2.62
C TRP A 63 2.84 -7.36 1.61
N ILE A 64 2.32 -6.20 1.21
CA ILE A 64 3.09 -5.21 0.48
C ILE A 64 3.46 -4.13 1.49
N ILE A 65 4.75 -3.94 1.68
CA ILE A 65 5.31 -2.89 2.51
C ILE A 65 5.82 -1.80 1.57
N GLU A 66 5.26 -0.60 1.70
CA GLU A 66 5.67 0.54 0.90
C GLU A 66 6.35 1.59 1.78
N THR A 67 7.45 2.12 1.29
CA THR A 67 8.21 3.18 1.96
C THR A 67 8.24 4.40 1.05
N LYS A 68 7.85 5.55 1.60
CA LYS A 68 7.94 6.83 0.90
C LYS A 68 9.41 7.21 0.74
N GLU A 69 9.83 7.49 -0.49
CA GLU A 69 11.16 8.04 -0.79
C GLU A 69 11.36 9.43 -0.20
#